data_AF-A0A8T4P0P6-F1
#
_entry.id   AF-A0A8T4P0P6-F1
#
_cell.length_a   1.000
_cell.length_b   1.000
_cell.length_c   1.000
_cell.angle_alpha   90.00
_cell.angle_beta   90.00
_cell.angle_gamma   90.00
#
_symmetry.space_group_name_H-M   'P 1'
#
loop_
_entity.id
_entity.type
_entity.pdbx_description
1 polymer ?
#
loop_
_entity_poly.entity_id
_entity_poly.type
_entity_poly.pdbx_seq_one_letter_code
_entity_poly.pdbx_strand_id
1 'polypeptide(L)' 'MKVVAYKGQYRVTIPKDLAEAKGWKPKTKLRFVEDTGGNVILKEIKEKNDRANKKNN' A
#
# COMPACT_ATOMS: atom_id res chain seq x y z
N MET A 1 -12.93 -6.03 -9.38
CA MET A 1 -11.83 -5.08 -9.11
C MET A 1 -11.66 -4.22 -10.35
N LYS A 2 -11.53 -2.89 -10.22
CA LYS A 2 -11.49 -1.97 -11.36
C LYS A 2 -10.23 -1.12 -11.29
N VAL A 3 -9.53 -1.01 -12.42
CA VAL A 3 -8.46 -0.02 -12.61
C VAL A 3 -9.09 1.20 -13.26
N VAL A 4 -8.88 2.38 -12.66
CA VAL A 4 -9.40 3.65 -13.18
C VAL A 4 -8.23 4.62 -13.38
N ALA A 5 -8.17 5.27 -14.54
CA ALA A 5 -7.28 6.40 -14.75
C ALA A 5 -7.93 7.66 -14.17
N TYR A 6 -7.22 8.37 -13.29
CA TYR A 6 -7.70 9.60 -12.68
C TYR A 6 -6.55 10.60 -12.56
N LYS A 7 -6.67 11.75 -13.23
CA LYS A 7 -5.67 12.85 -13.20
C LYS A 7 -4.24 12.38 -13.47
N GLY A 8 -4.04 11.56 -14.51
CA GLY A 8 -2.71 11.03 -14.87
C GLY A 8 -2.19 9.90 -13.96
N GLN A 9 -2.99 9.46 -12.99
CA GLN A 9 -2.64 8.36 -12.08
C GLN A 9 -3.61 7.19 -12.25
N TYR A 10 -3.08 5.98 -12.37
CA TYR A 10 -3.88 4.76 -12.30
C TYR A 10 -4.20 4.44 -10.84
N ARG A 11 -5.47 4.15 -10.57
CA ARG A 11 -5.98 3.78 -9.25
C ARG A 11 -6.65 2.43 -9.33
N VAL A 12 -6.46 1.63 -8.29
CA VAL A 12 -7.15 0.35 -8.14
C VAL A 12 -8.12 0.47 -6.98
N THR A 13 -9.39 0.19 -7.25
CA THR A 13 -10.40 0.16 -6.19
C THR A 13 -10.35 -1.17 -5.47
N ILE A 14 -10.05 -1.13 -4.16
CA ILE A 14 -10.09 -2.30 -3.28
C ILE A 14 -11.52 -2.46 -2.75
N PRO A 15 -12.15 -3.64 -2.91
CA PRO A 15 -13.45 -3.95 -2.30
C PRO A 15 -13.44 -3.75 -0.78
N LYS A 16 -14.55 -3.24 -0.23
CA LYS A 16 -14.66 -2.85 1.18
C LYS A 16 -14.45 -4.03 2.12
N ASP A 17 -15.08 -5.16 1.80
CA ASP A 17 -14.97 -6.45 2.47
C ASP A 17 -13.53 -6.95 2.56
N LEU A 18 -12.73 -6.83 1.50
CA LEU A 18 -11.32 -7.20 1.51
C LEU A 18 -10.48 -6.27 2.38
N ALA A 19 -10.74 -4.96 2.32
CA ALA A 19 -10.05 -4.00 3.17
C ALA A 19 -10.34 -4.25 4.66
N GLU A 20 -11.60 -4.52 5.01
CA GLU A 20 -12.02 -4.83 6.38
C GLU A 20 -11.42 -6.16 6.88
N ALA A 21 -11.45 -7.22 6.06
CA ALA A 21 -10.85 -8.51 6.40
C ALA A 21 -9.32 -8.41 6.62
N LYS A 22 -8.65 -7.47 5.94
CA LYS A 22 -7.21 -7.18 6.13
C LYS A 22 -6.94 -6.15 7.22
N GLY A 23 -7.98 -5.54 7.81
CA GLY A 23 -7.84 -4.49 8.82
C GLY A 23 -7.32 -3.17 8.27
N TRP A 24 -7.36 -2.95 6.95
CA TRP A 24 -6.92 -1.72 6.32
C TRP A 24 -7.92 -0.60 6.57
N LYS A 25 -7.41 0.55 7.01
CA LYS A 25 -8.19 1.76 7.29
C LYS A 25 -7.86 2.85 6.26
N PRO A 26 -8.70 3.89 6.15
CA PRO A 26 -8.31 5.08 5.40
C PRO A 26 -6.92 5.56 5.87
N LYS A 27 -6.03 5.87 4.91
CA LYS A 27 -4.62 6.26 5.12
C LYS A 27 -3.64 5.12 5.47
N THR A 28 -4.08 3.85 5.53
CA THR A 28 -3.12 2.73 5.58
C THR A 28 -2.19 2.80 4.38
N LYS A 29 -0.87 2.84 4.64
CA LYS A 29 0.15 2.88 3.60
C LYS A 29 0.38 1.48 3.05
N LEU A 30 0.19 1.31 1.75
CA LEU A 30 0.41 0.05 1.05
C LEU A 30 1.52 0.22 0.01
N ARG A 31 2.27 -0.86 -0.21
CA ARG A 31 3.28 -1.00 -1.27
C ARG A 31 2.82 -2.03 -2.27
N PHE A 32 2.95 -1.70 -3.55
CA PHE A 32 2.85 -2.67 -4.65
C PHE A 32 4.18 -3.41 -4.79
N VAL A 33 4.12 -4.73 -4.85
CA VAL A 33 5.28 -5.60 -5.09
C VAL A 33 4.90 -6.55 -6.22
N GLU A 34 5.72 -6.60 -7.26
CA GLU A 34 5.57 -7.57 -8.32
C GLU A 34 6.35 -8.85 -7.96
N ASP A 35 5.76 -10.01 -8.20
CA ASP A 35 6.46 -11.29 -8.11
C ASP A 35 7.01 -11.74 -9.48
N THR A 36 7.76 -12.84 -9.49
CA THR A 36 8.37 -13.39 -10.72
C THR A 36 7.35 -13.93 -11.72
N GLY A 37 6.09 -14.10 -11.32
CA GLY A 37 4.99 -14.49 -12.19
C GLY A 37 4.24 -13.30 -12.80
N GLY A 38 4.66 -12.06 -12.52
CA GLY A 38 3.99 -10.84 -12.95
C GLY A 38 2.74 -10.51 -12.13
N ASN A 39 2.54 -11.16 -10.98
CA ASN A 39 1.42 -10.82 -10.09
C ASN A 39 1.77 -9.60 -9.25
N VAL A 40 0.81 -8.70 -9.10
CA VAL A 40 0.95 -7.51 -8.26
C VAL A 40 0.34 -7.79 -6.88
N ILE A 41 1.18 -7.74 -5.85
CA ILE A 41 0.84 -8.00 -4.46
C ILE A 41 0.85 -6.69 -3.66
N LEU A 42 -0.22 -6.43 -2.92
CA LEU A 42 -0.32 -5.31 -1.99
C LEU A 42 0.18 -5.72 -0.60
N LYS A 43 1.22 -5.04 -0.10
CA LYS A 43 1.77 -5.25 1.25
C LYS A 43 1.63 -3.99 2.10
N GLU A 44 1.21 -4.15 3.35
CA GLU A 44 1.14 -3.04 4.29
C GLU A 44 2.54 -2.58 4.70
N ILE A 45 2.77 -1.26 4.66
CA ILE A 45 3.99 -0.65 5.17
C ILE A 45 3.71 -0.23 6.60
N LYS A 46 4.26 -0.98 7.55
CA LYS A 46 4.36 -0.51 8.93
C LYS A 46 5.47 0.54 8.96
N GLU A 47 5.10 1.81 9.13
CA GLU A 47 6.08 2.85 9.44
C GLU A 47 6.73 2.47 10.78
N LYS A 48 7.88 1.80 10.73
CA LYS A 48 8.86 1.94 11.79
C LYS A 48 9.25 3.42 11.75
N ASN A 49 8.95 4.14 12.81
CA ASN A 49 9.51 5.48 13.04
C ASN A 49 11.03 5.34 13.18
N ASP A 50 11.76 5.14 12.08
CA ASP A 50 13.23 5.14 12.02
C ASP A 50 13.81 6.57 11.99
N ARG A 51 13.03 7.56 12.46
CA ARG A 51 13.47 8.95 12.66
C ARG A 51 13.92 9.23 14.10
N ALA A 52 14.57 8.26 14.73
CA ALA A 52 15.10 8.41 16.09
C ALA A 52 16.51 7.84 16.25
N ASN A 53 17.43 8.01 15.29
CA ASN A 53 18.88 7.95 15.60
C ASN A 53 19.78 8.51 14.47
N LYS A 54 19.80 9.83 14.26
CA LYS A 54 20.83 10.46 13.41
C LYS A 54 21.14 11.90 13.84
N LYS A 55 21.50 12.06 15.11
CA LYS A 55 22.31 13.15 15.63
C LYS A 55 23.09 12.55 16.78
N ASN A 56 24.40 12.37 16.59
CA ASN A 56 25.49 12.22 17.56
C ASN A 56 26.67 11.53 16.84
N ASN A 57 27.46 12.31 16.10
CA ASN A 57 28.93 12.27 16.10
C ASN A 57 29.46 13.49 15.35
#